data_AF-A0A0W8IM82-F1
#
_entry.id   AF-A0A0W8IM82-F1
#
_cell.length_a   1.000
_cell.length_b   1.000
_cell.length_c   1.000
_cell.angle_alpha   90.00
_cell.angle_beta   90.00
_cell.angle_gamma   90.00
#
_symmetry.space_group_name_H-M   'P 1'
#
loop_
_entity.id
_entity.type
_entity.pdbx_description
1 polymer ?
#
loop_
_entity_poly.entity_id
_entity_poly.type
_entity_poly.pdbx_seq_one_letter_code
_entity_poly.pdbx_strand_id
1 'polypeptide(L)'
;MRQHPIRDPFVPVVRCAADLLAVVPHTLGYWPADSLVLFAAGGGTAGACVRVDLPGGPSDQGLRAAFVAELADLVGHDTLSDRVFVIVYTTSAAGGRPVGVDGLLTLVDEAARRAGRAVAGRWIVAGDRWWPADDPADVQDVAGIEDSAVNAALVASGSSYAAAPRLAMDHEYGALPAGTDRGAGRAALRWARAGGGAWHHLDRLVPALSVWADVLAGVLGSPGDPVPAVLGHDDELLGFLAASLTDPVLADLLLVACATDDLDGVLAAAAMWAELCDDVDDPQAGAEGVPIGPTLAPAPARLPTVPRRPQAGEEPGPGPAPLPGPDAGELVRLSRVLTGEWADAPHWPLLDTLYRVLQVLGWLLEPAGPGGPTEHPGRDGADAALERVVLAGVLVELAQLNRFRARGSHTAHFVRRATALVPGHPSALRVLRLADARPVPLWARDRTTAWHS
;
A
#
# COMPACT_ATOMS: atom_id res chain seq x y z
N MET A 1 36.27 24.59 -5.71
CA MET A 1 35.91 23.39 -4.95
C MET A 1 36.50 22.18 -5.64
N ARG A 2 37.49 21.51 -5.01
CA ARG A 2 38.03 20.26 -5.53
C ARG A 2 36.94 19.20 -5.41
N GLN A 3 36.54 18.59 -6.52
CA GLN A 3 35.69 17.40 -6.50
C GLN A 3 36.44 16.33 -5.71
N HIS A 4 35.94 15.99 -4.52
CA HIS A 4 36.35 14.76 -3.87
C HIS A 4 35.92 13.62 -4.80
N PRO A 5 36.83 12.70 -5.18
CA PRO A 5 36.41 11.49 -5.86
C PRO A 5 35.39 10.82 -4.95
N ILE A 6 34.18 10.59 -5.47
CA ILE A 6 33.19 9.74 -4.84
C ILE A 6 33.94 8.43 -4.59
N ARG A 7 34.22 8.13 -3.32
CA ARG A 7 34.81 6.85 -2.94
C ARG A 7 33.91 5.79 -3.57
N ASP A 8 34.54 4.90 -4.33
CA ASP A 8 33.91 3.71 -4.88
C ASP A 8 32.99 3.14 -3.77
N PRO A 9 31.66 3.07 -3.99
CA PRO A 9 30.77 2.56 -2.97
C PRO A 9 31.28 1.18 -2.57
N PHE A 10 31.39 0.93 -1.27
CA PHE A 10 31.79 -0.38 -0.78
C PHE A 10 30.83 -1.40 -1.41
N VAL A 11 31.32 -2.25 -2.31
CA VAL A 11 30.52 -3.30 -2.92
C VAL A 11 30.68 -4.54 -2.04
N PRO A 12 29.70 -4.88 -1.18
CA PRO A 12 29.78 -6.08 -0.36
C PRO A 12 29.84 -7.30 -1.27
N VAL A 13 30.86 -8.14 -1.07
CA VAL A 13 31.00 -9.42 -1.77
C VAL A 13 30.49 -10.52 -0.85
N VAL A 14 29.44 -11.22 -1.28
CA VAL A 14 28.89 -12.39 -0.57
C VAL A 14 29.91 -13.54 -0.65
N ARG A 15 30.37 -14.04 0.50
CA ARG A 15 31.38 -15.10 0.58
C ARG A 15 30.87 -16.37 1.27
N CYS A 16 29.88 -16.25 2.13
CA CYS A 16 29.30 -17.38 2.85
C CYS A 16 27.77 -17.31 2.88
N ALA A 17 27.15 -18.35 3.44
CA ALA A 17 25.71 -18.38 3.64
C ALA A 17 25.21 -17.23 4.52
N ALA A 18 25.92 -16.91 5.61
CA ALA A 18 25.55 -15.81 6.50
C ALA A 18 25.52 -14.45 5.77
N ASP A 19 26.51 -14.20 4.90
CA ASP A 19 26.53 -12.99 4.05
C ASP A 19 25.31 -12.93 3.13
N LEU A 20 24.91 -14.06 2.53
CA LEU A 20 23.74 -14.13 1.64
C LEU A 20 22.45 -13.89 2.44
N LEU A 21 22.32 -14.54 3.59
CA LEU A 21 21.16 -14.40 4.48
C LEU A 21 21.02 -12.96 4.99
N ALA A 22 22.13 -12.23 5.18
CA ALA A 22 22.10 -10.82 5.57
C ALA A 22 21.52 -9.90 4.48
N VAL A 23 21.64 -10.25 3.20
CA VAL A 23 21.06 -9.44 2.11
C VAL A 23 19.53 -9.44 2.16
N VAL A 24 18.92 -10.52 2.62
CA VAL A 24 17.45 -10.69 2.62
C VAL A 24 16.70 -9.62 3.42
N PRO A 25 16.97 -9.42 4.73
CA PRO A 25 16.25 -8.42 5.50
C PRO A 25 16.48 -6.99 5.00
N HIS A 26 17.67 -6.70 4.46
CA HIS A 26 17.97 -5.42 3.82
C HIS A 26 17.21 -5.22 2.50
N THR A 27 17.00 -6.28 1.74
CA THR A 27 16.22 -6.22 0.49
C THR A 27 14.72 -6.10 0.77
N LEU A 28 14.23 -6.74 1.83
CA LEU A 28 12.82 -6.71 2.23
C LEU A 28 12.46 -5.51 3.14
N GLY A 29 13.46 -4.88 3.77
CA GLY A 29 13.28 -3.81 4.77
C GLY A 29 12.87 -4.32 6.16
N TYR A 30 12.81 -5.64 6.37
CA TYR A 30 12.45 -6.26 7.64
C TYR A 30 12.98 -7.69 7.76
N TRP A 31 13.12 -8.16 8.99
CA TRP A 31 13.39 -9.56 9.30
C TRP A 31 12.17 -10.43 9.02
N PRO A 32 12.24 -11.39 8.08
CA PRO A 32 11.08 -12.21 7.73
C PRO A 32 10.70 -13.18 8.85
N ALA A 33 9.42 -13.51 8.92
CA ALA A 33 8.87 -14.48 9.86
C ALA A 33 7.77 -15.29 9.18
N ASP A 34 7.71 -16.59 9.45
CA ASP A 34 6.71 -17.54 8.94
C ASP A 34 6.46 -17.40 7.43
N SER A 35 7.55 -17.39 6.67
CA SER A 35 7.56 -17.11 5.23
C SER A 35 8.65 -17.89 4.49
N LEU A 36 8.43 -18.07 3.19
CA LEU A 36 9.42 -18.56 2.25
C LEU A 36 10.02 -17.36 1.50
N VAL A 37 11.34 -17.28 1.42
CA VAL A 37 12.04 -16.31 0.59
C VAL A 37 12.74 -17.03 -0.55
N LEU A 38 12.51 -16.56 -1.77
CA LEU A 38 13.24 -16.93 -2.97
C LEU A 38 14.18 -15.78 -3.31
N PHE A 39 15.47 -16.08 -3.40
CA PHE A 39 16.49 -15.11 -3.75
C PHE A 39 17.20 -15.58 -5.01
N ALA A 40 16.97 -14.90 -6.12
CA ALA A 40 17.60 -15.20 -7.39
C ALA A 40 18.97 -14.51 -7.47
N ALA A 41 19.93 -15.16 -8.12
CA ALA A 41 21.23 -14.56 -8.43
C ALA A 41 21.79 -15.13 -9.74
N GLY A 42 22.62 -14.34 -10.42
CA GLY A 42 23.35 -14.77 -11.62
C GLY A 42 24.38 -13.74 -12.04
N GLY A 43 25.43 -14.19 -12.75
CA GLY A 43 26.46 -13.28 -13.31
C GLY A 43 27.26 -12.48 -12.29
N GLY A 44 27.24 -12.85 -11.00
CA GLY A 44 27.88 -12.10 -9.90
C GLY A 44 27.01 -10.99 -9.30
N THR A 45 25.74 -10.88 -9.71
CA THR A 45 24.78 -9.90 -9.19
C THR A 45 23.60 -10.56 -8.49
N ALA A 46 23.06 -9.88 -7.47
CA ALA A 46 21.78 -10.24 -6.87
C ALA A 46 20.65 -9.96 -7.85
N GLY A 47 19.72 -10.91 -7.98
CA GLY A 47 18.50 -10.79 -8.77
C GLY A 47 17.27 -10.51 -7.90
N ALA A 48 16.11 -11.00 -8.31
CA ALA A 48 14.87 -10.81 -7.58
C ALA A 48 14.91 -11.47 -6.18
N CYS A 49 14.48 -10.74 -5.14
CA CYS A 49 14.19 -11.28 -3.81
C CYS A 49 12.68 -11.22 -3.56
N VAL A 50 12.05 -12.39 -3.46
CA VAL A 50 10.60 -12.49 -3.29
C VAL A 50 10.29 -13.22 -1.98
N ARG A 51 9.40 -12.65 -1.18
CA ARG A 51 8.86 -13.27 0.03
C ARG A 51 7.44 -13.74 -0.23
N VAL A 52 7.17 -15.00 0.09
CA VAL A 52 5.87 -15.66 -0.06
C VAL A 52 5.44 -16.16 1.32
N ASP A 53 4.16 -16.00 1.66
CA ASP A 53 3.63 -16.52 2.90
C ASP A 53 3.58 -18.05 2.86
N LEU A 54 3.88 -18.69 4.01
CA LEU A 54 3.76 -20.14 4.10
C LEU A 54 2.28 -20.54 4.01
N PRO A 55 1.93 -21.62 3.27
CA PRO A 55 0.55 -22.07 3.17
C PRO A 55 0.03 -22.48 4.56
N GLY A 56 -1.17 -22.02 4.89
CA GLY A 56 -1.87 -22.32 6.14
C GLY A 56 -2.35 -23.77 6.20
N GLY A 57 -1.44 -24.70 6.46
CA GLY A 57 -1.73 -26.12 6.74
C GLY A 57 -1.83 -27.04 5.51
N PRO A 58 -1.50 -28.34 5.66
CA PRO A 58 -1.46 -29.28 4.55
C PRO A 58 -2.76 -30.10 4.46
N SER A 59 -3.69 -29.74 3.58
CA SER A 59 -4.81 -30.66 3.25
C SER A 59 -5.47 -30.50 1.87
N ASP A 60 -5.03 -29.59 1.00
CA ASP A 60 -5.64 -29.42 -0.33
C ASP A 60 -4.61 -29.51 -1.46
N GLN A 61 -4.83 -30.48 -2.38
CA GLN A 61 -3.97 -30.73 -3.54
C GLN A 61 -4.10 -29.64 -4.61
N GLY A 62 -5.25 -28.98 -4.73
CA GLY A 62 -5.48 -27.87 -5.67
C GLY A 62 -4.68 -26.63 -5.29
N LEU A 63 -4.70 -26.27 -4.00
CA LEU A 63 -3.88 -25.20 -3.43
C LEU A 63 -2.37 -25.41 -3.65
N ARG A 64 -1.89 -26.66 -3.58
CA ARG A 64 -0.49 -27.00 -3.85
C ARG A 64 -0.11 -26.78 -5.31
N ALA A 65 -0.97 -27.17 -6.24
CA ALA A 65 -0.72 -26.99 -7.67
C ALA A 65 -0.68 -25.50 -8.06
N ALA A 66 -1.60 -24.70 -7.51
CA ALA A 66 -1.64 -23.25 -7.69
C ALA A 66 -0.37 -22.59 -7.12
N PHE A 67 0.02 -22.94 -5.89
CA PHE A 67 1.22 -22.43 -5.24
C PHE A 67 2.50 -22.74 -6.05
N VAL A 68 2.62 -23.96 -6.59
CA VAL A 68 3.75 -24.33 -7.46
C VAL A 68 3.77 -23.52 -8.75
N ALA A 69 2.60 -23.28 -9.37
CA ALA A 69 2.50 -22.48 -10.58
C ALA A 69 2.91 -21.03 -10.31
N GLU A 70 2.42 -20.43 -9.23
CA GLU A 70 2.77 -19.07 -8.81
C GLU A 70 4.27 -18.93 -8.52
N LEU A 71 4.86 -19.86 -7.77
CA LEU A 71 6.31 -19.88 -7.53
C LEU A 71 7.11 -20.06 -8.83
N ALA A 72 6.66 -20.91 -9.75
CA ALA A 72 7.33 -21.12 -11.02
C ALA A 72 7.31 -19.85 -11.88
N ASP A 73 6.18 -19.14 -11.91
CA ASP A 73 6.07 -17.85 -12.58
C ASP A 73 7.02 -16.84 -11.92
N LEU A 74 6.98 -16.65 -10.61
CA LEU A 74 7.85 -15.72 -9.88
C LEU A 74 9.34 -15.97 -10.17
N VAL A 75 9.76 -17.24 -10.16
CA VAL A 75 11.14 -17.65 -10.47
C VAL A 75 11.46 -17.46 -11.97
N GLY A 76 10.49 -17.66 -12.85
CA GLY A 76 10.66 -17.54 -14.30
C GLY A 76 10.75 -16.10 -14.81
N HIS A 77 10.20 -15.12 -14.08
CA HIS A 77 10.21 -13.71 -14.49
C HIS A 77 11.62 -13.09 -14.48
N ASP A 78 12.52 -13.55 -13.61
CA ASP A 78 13.91 -13.12 -13.61
C ASP A 78 14.70 -13.94 -14.64
N THR A 79 14.84 -13.39 -15.85
CA THR A 79 15.56 -14.06 -16.94
C THR A 79 17.09 -14.02 -16.79
N LEU A 80 17.63 -13.11 -15.97
CA LEU A 80 19.06 -12.84 -15.85
C LEU A 80 19.75 -13.71 -14.78
N SER A 81 18.99 -14.17 -13.79
CA SER A 81 19.48 -15.06 -12.75
C SER A 81 19.49 -16.52 -13.20
N ASP A 82 20.58 -17.25 -12.98
CA ASP A 82 20.71 -18.69 -13.30
C ASP A 82 20.53 -19.59 -12.08
N ARG A 83 20.53 -19.01 -10.87
CA ARG A 83 20.43 -19.72 -9.58
C ARG A 83 19.35 -19.11 -8.71
N VAL A 84 18.69 -19.97 -7.94
CA VAL A 84 17.74 -19.57 -6.89
C VAL A 84 18.19 -20.13 -5.55
N PHE A 85 18.17 -19.30 -4.53
CA PHE A 85 18.38 -19.66 -3.15
C PHE A 85 17.04 -19.64 -2.41
N VAL A 86 16.84 -20.61 -1.52
CA VAL A 86 15.56 -20.82 -0.85
C VAL A 86 15.77 -20.70 0.65
N ILE A 87 15.00 -19.84 1.30
CA ILE A 87 15.18 -19.57 2.73
C ILE A 87 13.81 -19.64 3.40
N VAL A 88 13.67 -20.54 4.37
CA VAL A 88 12.43 -20.70 5.14
C VAL A 88 12.61 -20.01 6.49
N TYR A 89 11.87 -18.93 6.71
CA TYR A 89 11.80 -18.25 7.99
C TYR A 89 10.63 -18.80 8.79
N THR A 90 10.86 -19.20 10.04
CA THR A 90 9.80 -19.68 10.94
C THR A 90 10.02 -19.24 12.38
N THR A 91 8.94 -19.07 13.13
CA THR A 91 8.97 -18.75 14.56
C THR A 91 9.04 -20.00 15.47
N SER A 92 8.91 -21.21 14.92
CA SER A 92 8.94 -22.45 15.71
C SER A 92 10.37 -22.88 16.05
N ALA A 93 10.81 -22.53 17.27
CA ALA A 93 12.17 -22.74 17.78
C ALA A 93 12.37 -24.07 18.55
N ALA A 94 11.49 -25.07 18.37
CA ALA A 94 11.71 -26.37 19.00
C ALA A 94 12.78 -27.14 18.21
N GLY A 95 14.05 -27.00 18.63
CA GLY A 95 15.25 -27.56 18.00
C GLY A 95 15.01 -28.85 17.21
N GLY A 96 14.91 -28.70 15.89
CA GLY A 96 14.51 -29.75 14.96
C GLY A 96 13.95 -29.17 13.65
N ARG A 97 13.78 -30.03 12.64
CA ARG A 97 13.23 -29.68 11.33
C ARG A 97 11.74 -29.30 11.49
N PRO A 98 11.30 -28.06 11.14
CA PRO A 98 9.93 -27.63 11.39
C PRO A 98 8.92 -28.47 10.58
N VAL A 99 7.76 -28.74 11.18
CA VAL A 99 6.73 -29.58 10.56
C VAL A 99 6.28 -28.99 9.23
N GLY A 100 6.30 -29.80 8.16
CA GLY A 100 5.83 -29.40 6.84
C GLY A 100 6.88 -28.73 5.94
N VAL A 101 8.07 -28.40 6.44
CA VAL A 101 9.15 -27.78 5.64
C VAL A 101 9.59 -28.69 4.48
N ASP A 102 9.61 -30.00 4.67
CA ASP A 102 9.96 -30.94 3.59
C ASP A 102 8.96 -30.94 2.45
N GLY A 103 7.68 -30.88 2.80
CA GLY A 103 6.61 -30.72 1.82
C GLY A 103 6.76 -29.41 1.05
N LEU A 104 7.12 -28.32 1.74
CA LEU A 104 7.36 -27.02 1.11
C LEU A 104 8.57 -27.03 0.17
N LEU A 105 9.72 -27.53 0.64
CA LEU A 105 10.94 -27.59 -0.18
C LEU A 105 10.73 -28.45 -1.44
N THR A 106 9.96 -29.54 -1.33
CA THR A 106 9.55 -30.34 -2.49
C THR A 106 8.74 -29.53 -3.51
N LEU A 107 7.82 -28.67 -3.05
CA LEU A 107 7.03 -27.80 -3.93
C LEU A 107 7.92 -26.74 -4.61
N VAL A 108 8.89 -26.19 -3.87
CA VAL A 108 9.84 -25.21 -4.42
C VAL A 108 10.75 -25.85 -5.48
N ASP A 109 11.23 -27.08 -5.24
CA ASP A 109 12.04 -27.81 -6.22
C ASP A 109 11.26 -28.08 -7.50
N GLU A 110 9.99 -28.46 -7.38
CA GLU A 110 9.11 -28.62 -8.53
C GLU A 110 8.89 -27.29 -9.28
N ALA A 111 8.68 -26.19 -8.57
CA ALA A 111 8.51 -24.86 -9.16
C ALA A 111 9.78 -24.39 -9.91
N ALA A 112 10.95 -24.51 -9.27
CA ALA A 112 12.23 -24.17 -9.87
C ALA A 112 12.50 -25.02 -11.13
N ARG A 113 12.19 -26.32 -11.08
CA ARG A 113 12.30 -27.22 -12.23
C ARG A 113 11.39 -26.80 -13.38
N ARG A 114 10.14 -26.38 -13.11
CA ARG A 114 9.22 -25.85 -14.14
C ARG A 114 9.73 -24.57 -14.78
N ALA A 115 10.39 -23.72 -13.99
CA ALA A 115 11.01 -22.49 -14.46
C ALA A 115 12.39 -22.69 -15.14
N GLY A 116 12.89 -23.93 -15.21
CA GLY A 116 14.21 -24.22 -15.77
C GLY A 116 15.37 -23.67 -14.94
N ARG A 117 15.18 -23.48 -13.63
CA ARG A 117 16.17 -22.95 -12.69
C ARG A 117 16.70 -24.03 -11.76
N ALA A 118 17.95 -23.87 -11.31
CA ALA A 118 18.54 -24.72 -10.30
C ALA A 118 18.45 -24.06 -8.91
N VAL A 119 18.01 -24.83 -7.92
CA VAL A 119 18.10 -24.43 -6.50
C VAL A 119 19.54 -24.63 -6.04
N ALA A 120 20.25 -23.53 -5.77
CA ALA A 120 21.67 -23.53 -5.46
C ALA A 120 21.97 -23.69 -3.95
N GLY A 121 21.00 -23.41 -3.09
CA GLY A 121 21.16 -23.55 -1.64
C GLY A 121 19.82 -23.37 -0.92
N ARG A 122 19.70 -24.03 0.25
CA ARG A 122 18.50 -24.03 1.07
C ARG A 122 18.87 -23.82 2.53
N TRP A 123 18.21 -22.87 3.20
CA TRP A 123 18.41 -22.61 4.62
C TRP A 123 17.08 -22.50 5.36
N ILE A 124 17.11 -22.87 6.63
CA ILE A 124 16.01 -22.67 7.57
C ILE A 124 16.51 -21.68 8.61
N VAL A 125 15.76 -20.60 8.81
CA VAL A 125 15.99 -19.59 9.86
C VAL A 125 14.83 -19.71 10.85
N ALA A 126 15.12 -20.16 12.06
CA ALA A 126 14.14 -20.44 13.10
C ALA A 126 14.51 -19.75 14.41
N GLY A 127 13.82 -18.66 14.74
CA GLY A 127 14.13 -17.86 15.92
C GLY A 127 15.54 -17.28 15.85
N ASP A 128 16.38 -17.62 16.83
CA ASP A 128 17.77 -17.19 16.98
C ASP A 128 18.79 -18.12 16.28
N ARG A 129 18.32 -19.12 15.54
CA ARG A 129 19.16 -20.13 14.90
C ARG A 129 18.87 -20.29 13.42
N TRP A 130 19.85 -20.77 12.69
CA TRP A 130 19.69 -21.16 11.30
C TRP A 130 20.59 -22.34 10.94
N TRP A 131 20.23 -23.06 9.89
CA TRP A 131 21.00 -24.21 9.39
C TRP A 131 20.72 -24.49 7.91
N PRO A 132 21.64 -25.14 7.19
CA PRO A 132 21.37 -25.68 5.85
C PRO A 132 20.25 -26.73 5.91
N ALA A 133 19.29 -26.69 4.99
CA ALA A 133 18.19 -27.66 4.99
C ALA A 133 18.66 -29.11 4.71
N ASP A 134 19.77 -29.23 3.98
CA ASP A 134 20.40 -30.51 3.63
C ASP A 134 21.28 -31.06 4.77
N ASP A 135 21.71 -30.20 5.70
CA ASP A 135 22.46 -30.59 6.91
C ASP A 135 21.87 -29.94 8.17
N PRO A 136 20.75 -30.47 8.71
CA PRO A 136 20.10 -29.91 9.90
C PRO A 136 20.91 -30.01 11.19
N ALA A 137 22.05 -30.70 11.19
CA ALA A 137 22.95 -30.79 12.35
C ALA A 137 23.91 -29.59 12.42
N ASP A 138 24.17 -28.91 11.30
CA ASP A 138 25.00 -27.70 11.22
C ASP A 138 24.20 -26.45 11.66
N VAL A 139 23.82 -26.43 12.94
CA VAL A 139 23.06 -25.35 13.54
C VAL A 139 23.99 -24.20 13.91
N GLN A 140 23.68 -23.02 13.39
CA GLN A 140 24.42 -21.78 13.56
C GLN A 140 23.54 -20.71 14.23
N ASP A 141 24.19 -19.72 14.84
CA ASP A 141 23.53 -18.60 15.51
C ASP A 141 23.19 -17.50 14.49
N VAL A 142 22.01 -16.90 14.61
CA VAL A 142 21.60 -15.74 13.79
C VAL A 142 22.53 -14.54 13.99
N ALA A 143 23.19 -14.41 15.14
CA ALA A 143 24.25 -13.43 15.36
C ALA A 143 25.34 -13.50 14.28
N GLY A 144 25.61 -14.67 13.69
CA GLY A 144 26.55 -14.80 12.57
C GLY A 144 26.08 -14.10 11.28
N ILE A 145 24.77 -13.94 11.08
CA ILE A 145 24.16 -13.17 9.99
C ILE A 145 24.27 -11.67 10.30
N GLU A 146 23.92 -11.28 11.52
CA GLU A 146 23.93 -9.89 12.00
C GLU A 146 25.36 -9.31 12.06
N ASP A 147 26.33 -10.12 12.47
CA ASP A 147 27.75 -9.73 12.57
C ASP A 147 28.52 -9.93 11.24
N SER A 148 27.84 -10.35 10.17
CA SER A 148 28.49 -10.59 8.89
C SER A 148 29.07 -9.30 8.28
N ALA A 149 30.15 -9.45 7.51
CA ALA A 149 30.80 -8.31 6.85
C ALA A 149 29.87 -7.63 5.84
N VAL A 150 28.96 -8.39 5.21
CA VAL A 150 27.93 -7.84 4.32
C VAL A 150 26.87 -7.05 5.08
N ASN A 151 26.39 -7.52 6.24
CA ASN A 151 25.45 -6.77 7.07
C ASN A 151 26.06 -5.43 7.51
N ALA A 152 27.27 -5.46 8.08
CA ALA A 152 27.98 -4.26 8.51
C ALA A 152 28.17 -3.24 7.37
N ALA A 153 28.44 -3.73 6.16
CA ALA A 153 28.60 -2.91 4.98
C ALA A 153 27.29 -2.27 4.48
N LEU A 154 26.19 -3.04 4.47
CA LEU A 154 24.87 -2.56 4.09
C LEU A 154 24.39 -1.49 5.08
N VAL A 155 24.60 -1.70 6.38
CA VAL A 155 24.34 -0.71 7.43
C VAL A 155 25.20 0.54 7.26
N ALA A 156 26.50 0.39 7.03
CA ALA A 156 27.39 1.54 6.78
C ALA A 156 27.02 2.31 5.50
N SER A 157 26.36 1.65 4.55
CA SER A 157 25.82 2.24 3.32
C SER A 157 24.42 2.86 3.50
N GLY A 158 23.90 2.89 4.73
CA GLY A 158 22.63 3.51 5.08
C GLY A 158 21.41 2.59 5.02
N SER A 159 21.59 1.28 4.82
CA SER A 159 20.47 0.33 4.84
C SER A 159 20.10 -0.07 6.27
N SER A 160 18.82 -0.10 6.58
CA SER A 160 18.28 -0.57 7.87
C SER A 160 17.04 -1.41 7.64
N TYR A 161 16.78 -2.36 8.54
CA TYR A 161 15.58 -3.21 8.52
C TYR A 161 15.01 -3.35 9.93
N ALA A 162 13.69 -3.58 10.05
CA ALA A 162 13.08 -3.79 11.38
C ALA A 162 12.97 -5.28 11.75
N ALA A 163 12.71 -5.56 13.03
CA ALA A 163 12.69 -6.92 13.59
C ALA A 163 11.52 -7.81 13.15
N ALA A 164 10.48 -7.26 12.51
CA ALA A 164 9.37 -8.04 11.96
C ALA A 164 8.68 -7.24 10.84
N PRO A 165 7.95 -7.88 9.90
CA PRO A 165 7.23 -7.16 8.85
C PRO A 165 6.26 -6.15 9.47
N ARG A 166 5.52 -6.57 10.50
CA ARG A 166 4.57 -5.70 11.21
C ARG A 166 5.27 -4.55 11.93
N LEU A 167 6.45 -4.77 12.51
CA LEU A 167 7.22 -3.71 13.20
C LEU A 167 7.92 -2.75 12.23
N ALA A 168 8.39 -3.20 11.06
CA ALA A 168 8.92 -2.31 10.02
C ALA A 168 7.83 -1.41 9.47
N MET A 169 6.67 -2.02 9.23
CA MET A 169 5.48 -1.32 8.83
C MET A 169 5.05 -0.36 9.93
N ASP A 170 4.81 -0.81 11.16
CA ASP A 170 4.38 0.05 12.26
C ASP A 170 5.42 1.16 12.60
N HIS A 171 6.73 0.91 12.42
CA HIS A 171 7.78 1.93 12.60
C HIS A 171 7.82 2.94 11.45
N GLU A 172 7.60 2.51 10.20
CA GLU A 172 7.49 3.39 9.02
C GLU A 172 6.16 4.17 8.99
N TYR A 173 5.11 3.53 9.48
CA TYR A 173 3.77 4.09 9.63
C TYR A 173 3.62 4.87 10.92
N GLY A 174 4.66 5.08 11.73
CA GLY A 174 4.58 5.88 12.95
C GLY A 174 3.41 5.53 13.89
N ALA A 175 3.16 6.43 14.83
CA ALA A 175 1.97 6.40 15.66
C ALA A 175 1.59 7.84 16.00
N LEU A 176 0.33 8.05 16.39
CA LEU A 176 -0.06 9.34 16.94
C LEU A 176 0.82 9.68 18.14
N PRO A 177 1.23 10.95 18.30
CA PRO A 177 1.88 11.40 19.51
C PRO A 177 1.05 11.01 20.73
N ALA A 178 1.71 10.50 21.76
CA ALA A 178 1.03 10.08 22.99
C ALA A 178 0.23 11.24 23.59
N GLY A 179 -1.01 10.96 24.01
CA GLY A 179 -1.92 11.98 24.57
C GLY A 179 -2.68 12.81 23.53
N THR A 180 -2.63 12.44 22.24
CA THR A 180 -3.50 13.04 21.22
C THR A 180 -4.95 12.58 21.44
N ASP A 181 -5.78 13.42 22.07
CA ASP A 181 -7.23 13.22 22.17
C ASP A 181 -7.93 13.95 21.02
N ARG A 182 -8.70 13.21 20.21
CA ARG A 182 -9.32 13.71 18.97
C ARG A 182 -10.72 13.15 18.79
N GLY A 183 -11.64 14.01 18.37
CA GLY A 183 -12.99 13.68 17.97
C GLY A 183 -13.14 13.30 16.49
N ALA A 184 -12.05 13.31 15.71
CA ALA A 184 -12.07 13.08 14.25
C ALA A 184 -12.80 11.78 13.84
N GLY A 185 -12.62 10.66 14.56
CA GLY A 185 -13.37 9.42 14.26
C GLY A 185 -14.88 9.56 14.41
N ARG A 186 -15.35 10.31 15.44
CA ARG A 186 -16.78 10.60 15.61
C ARG A 186 -17.30 11.53 14.51
N ALA A 187 -16.49 12.49 14.08
CA ALA A 187 -16.83 13.36 12.96
C ALA A 187 -16.89 12.58 11.64
N ALA A 188 -15.93 11.69 11.39
CA ALA A 188 -15.91 10.82 10.22
C ALA A 188 -17.18 9.96 10.13
N LEU A 189 -17.63 9.40 11.26
CA LEU A 189 -18.88 8.66 11.30
C LEU A 189 -20.10 9.53 10.97
N ARG A 190 -20.17 10.78 11.45
CA ARG A 190 -21.24 11.71 11.08
C ARG A 190 -21.23 12.02 9.59
N TRP A 191 -20.07 12.34 9.03
CA TRP A 191 -19.92 12.63 7.60
C TRP A 191 -20.22 11.42 6.71
N ALA A 192 -19.78 10.23 7.10
CA ALA A 192 -20.06 9.01 6.37
C ALA A 192 -21.56 8.69 6.31
N ARG A 193 -22.30 8.90 7.41
CA ARG A 193 -23.77 8.78 7.40
C ARG A 193 -24.43 9.85 6.54
N ALA A 194 -23.96 11.09 6.67
CA ALA A 194 -24.59 12.23 6.04
C ALA A 194 -24.26 12.35 4.54
N GLY A 195 -23.16 11.76 4.07
CA GLY A 195 -22.75 11.73 2.67
C GLY A 195 -22.87 10.36 1.99
N GLY A 196 -23.31 9.33 2.71
CA GLY A 196 -23.34 7.95 2.25
C GLY A 196 -24.06 7.78 0.91
N GLY A 197 -23.35 7.25 -0.09
CA GLY A 197 -23.87 7.02 -1.43
C GLY A 197 -24.09 8.28 -2.26
N ALA A 198 -23.56 9.44 -1.84
CA ALA A 198 -23.76 10.69 -2.56
C ALA A 198 -22.46 11.47 -2.86
N TRP A 199 -21.30 10.85 -2.67
CA TRP A 199 -20.01 11.51 -2.94
C TRP A 199 -19.67 11.55 -4.43
N HIS A 200 -20.09 10.56 -5.21
CA HIS A 200 -19.86 10.47 -6.66
C HIS A 200 -20.69 11.44 -7.52
N HIS A 201 -21.61 12.23 -6.94
CA HIS A 201 -22.28 13.29 -7.69
C HIS A 201 -21.29 14.43 -7.99
N LEU A 202 -21.24 14.92 -9.23
CA LEU A 202 -20.25 15.93 -9.65
C LEU A 202 -20.32 17.22 -8.84
N ASP A 203 -21.51 17.67 -8.45
CA ASP A 203 -21.73 18.84 -7.59
C ASP A 203 -21.19 18.67 -6.16
N ARG A 204 -20.84 17.44 -5.75
CA ARG A 204 -20.20 17.09 -4.48
C ARG A 204 -18.71 16.78 -4.65
N LEU A 205 -18.34 16.11 -5.74
CA LEU A 205 -16.94 15.78 -6.06
C LEU A 205 -16.09 17.04 -6.18
N VAL A 206 -16.55 18.03 -6.94
CA VAL A 206 -15.81 19.28 -7.18
C VAL A 206 -15.42 19.99 -5.87
N PRO A 207 -16.37 20.33 -4.97
CA PRO A 207 -15.99 20.98 -3.71
C PRO A 207 -15.19 20.05 -2.78
N ALA A 208 -15.45 18.74 -2.77
CA ALA A 208 -14.70 17.81 -1.92
C ALA A 208 -13.22 17.69 -2.34
N LEU A 209 -12.95 17.55 -3.65
CA LEU A 209 -11.58 17.51 -4.18
C LEU A 209 -10.87 18.85 -4.01
N SER A 210 -11.59 19.97 -4.06
CA SER A 210 -11.02 21.29 -3.75
C SER A 210 -10.56 21.39 -2.29
N VAL A 211 -11.35 20.88 -1.34
CA VAL A 211 -10.96 20.81 0.08
C VAL A 211 -9.71 19.95 0.27
N TRP A 212 -9.63 18.80 -0.41
CA TRP A 212 -8.42 17.97 -0.40
C TRP A 212 -7.21 18.73 -0.94
N ALA A 213 -7.33 19.38 -2.10
CA ALA A 213 -6.24 20.14 -2.71
C ALA A 213 -5.74 21.26 -1.78
N ASP A 214 -6.64 21.96 -1.10
CA ASP A 214 -6.28 23.01 -0.14
C ASP A 214 -5.52 22.48 1.08
N VAL A 215 -5.99 21.37 1.66
CA VAL A 215 -5.32 20.70 2.78
C VAL A 215 -3.94 20.23 2.37
N LEU A 216 -3.83 19.56 1.22
CA LEU A 216 -2.55 19.07 0.70
C LEU A 216 -1.58 20.21 0.40
N ALA A 217 -2.02 21.29 -0.21
CA ALA A 217 -1.20 22.47 -0.47
C ALA A 217 -0.70 23.12 0.84
N GLY A 218 -1.57 23.23 1.85
CA GLY A 218 -1.21 23.76 3.17
C GLY A 218 -0.18 22.89 3.90
N VAL A 219 -0.34 21.56 3.85
CA VAL A 219 0.59 20.61 4.47
C VAL A 219 1.93 20.58 3.73
N LEU A 220 1.91 20.54 2.38
CA LEU A 220 3.12 20.55 1.55
C LEU A 220 3.93 21.84 1.74
N GLY A 221 3.26 22.99 1.90
CA GLY A 221 3.89 24.28 2.16
C GLY A 221 4.36 24.49 3.60
N SER A 222 4.02 23.58 4.53
CA SER A 222 4.40 23.71 5.94
C SER A 222 5.84 23.24 6.17
N PRO A 223 6.67 23.99 6.94
CA PRO A 223 8.03 23.59 7.21
C PRO A 223 8.10 22.42 8.21
N GLY A 224 8.95 21.44 7.93
CA GLY A 224 9.26 20.35 8.86
C GLY A 224 8.41 19.09 8.65
N ASP A 225 8.09 18.39 9.73
CA ASP A 225 7.27 17.18 9.69
C ASP A 225 5.83 17.53 9.28
N PRO A 226 5.25 16.87 8.26
CA PRO A 226 3.85 17.05 7.87
C PRO A 226 2.84 16.72 8.97
N VAL A 227 3.16 15.81 9.90
CA VAL A 227 2.20 15.30 10.90
C VAL A 227 1.60 16.43 11.77
N PRO A 228 2.39 17.33 12.40
CA PRO A 228 1.85 18.51 13.08
C PRO A 228 0.94 19.39 12.23
N ALA A 229 1.25 19.58 10.94
CA ALA A 229 0.42 20.41 10.05
C ALA A 229 -0.95 19.75 9.80
N VAL A 230 -0.97 18.43 9.57
CA VAL A 230 -2.24 17.68 9.44
C VAL A 230 -3.04 17.72 10.74
N LEU A 231 -2.38 17.48 11.88
CA LEU A 231 -3.02 17.58 13.18
C LEU A 231 -3.47 19.01 13.50
N GLY A 232 -2.91 20.05 12.88
CA GLY A 232 -3.36 21.44 13.06
C GLY A 232 -4.81 21.69 12.65
N HIS A 233 -5.39 20.83 11.80
CA HIS A 233 -6.79 20.91 11.38
C HIS A 233 -7.76 20.43 12.47
N ASP A 234 -8.99 20.96 12.44
CA ASP A 234 -10.06 20.57 13.36
C ASP A 234 -10.62 19.17 13.04
N ASP A 235 -11.34 18.61 14.03
CA ASP A 235 -11.90 17.26 13.93
C ASP A 235 -12.99 17.13 12.84
N GLU A 236 -13.70 18.20 12.50
CA GLU A 236 -14.75 18.16 11.46
C GLU A 236 -14.13 18.01 10.07
N LEU A 237 -13.08 18.78 9.79
CA LEU A 237 -12.34 18.67 8.54
C LEU A 237 -11.65 17.31 8.41
N LEU A 238 -10.94 16.85 9.44
CA LEU A 238 -10.30 15.54 9.43
C LEU A 238 -11.32 14.40 9.28
N GLY A 239 -12.47 14.51 9.95
CA GLY A 239 -13.58 13.58 9.80
C GLY A 239 -14.16 13.57 8.40
N PHE A 240 -14.37 14.74 7.79
CA PHE A 240 -14.83 14.88 6.42
C PHE A 240 -13.89 14.20 5.42
N LEU A 241 -12.58 14.47 5.51
CA LEU A 241 -11.57 13.86 4.64
C LEU A 241 -11.63 12.33 4.74
N ALA A 242 -11.59 11.79 5.96
CA ALA A 242 -11.69 10.35 6.19
C ALA A 242 -12.98 9.74 5.59
N ALA A 243 -14.14 10.38 5.82
CA ALA A 243 -15.42 9.90 5.32
C ALA A 243 -15.52 9.94 3.78
N SER A 244 -14.91 10.94 3.14
CA SER A 244 -14.94 11.10 1.68
C SER A 244 -14.28 9.93 0.93
N LEU A 245 -13.28 9.28 1.56
CA LEU A 245 -12.58 8.11 1.02
C LEU A 245 -13.39 6.82 1.05
N THR A 246 -14.62 6.85 1.60
CA THR A 246 -15.56 5.73 1.47
C THR A 246 -16.10 5.59 0.05
N ASP A 247 -16.02 6.65 -0.76
CA ASP A 247 -16.43 6.63 -2.16
C ASP A 247 -15.23 6.35 -3.07
N PRO A 248 -15.27 5.25 -3.85
CA PRO A 248 -14.15 4.86 -4.70
C PRO A 248 -13.87 5.84 -5.83
N VAL A 249 -14.89 6.54 -6.33
CA VAL A 249 -14.74 7.51 -7.44
C VAL A 249 -13.96 8.71 -6.94
N LEU A 250 -14.34 9.26 -5.78
CA LEU A 250 -13.62 10.38 -5.17
C LEU A 250 -12.17 9.99 -4.87
N ALA A 251 -11.95 8.82 -4.28
CA ALA A 251 -10.61 8.33 -3.93
C ALA A 251 -9.70 8.20 -5.17
N ASP A 252 -10.21 7.61 -6.26
CA ASP A 252 -9.46 7.50 -7.51
C ASP A 252 -9.12 8.87 -8.12
N LEU A 253 -10.09 9.79 -8.14
CA LEU A 253 -9.89 11.14 -8.67
C LEU A 253 -8.85 11.90 -7.83
N LEU A 254 -8.89 11.76 -6.50
CA LEU A 254 -7.90 12.35 -5.60
C LEU A 254 -6.49 11.83 -5.91
N LEU A 255 -6.34 10.51 -6.06
CA LEU A 255 -5.05 9.88 -6.35
C LEU A 255 -4.47 10.39 -7.67
N VAL A 256 -5.30 10.47 -8.72
CA VAL A 256 -4.89 10.95 -10.03
C VAL A 256 -4.54 12.43 -9.96
N ALA A 257 -5.37 13.26 -9.33
CA ALA A 257 -5.09 14.69 -9.16
C ALA A 257 -3.75 14.91 -8.43
N CYS A 258 -3.43 14.08 -7.43
CA CYS A 258 -2.15 14.14 -6.74
C CYS A 258 -0.98 13.65 -7.60
N ALA A 259 -1.19 12.62 -8.42
CA ALA A 259 -0.17 12.08 -9.31
C ALA A 259 0.14 13.01 -10.49
N THR A 260 -0.85 13.76 -10.97
CA THR A 260 -0.71 14.65 -12.13
C THR A 260 -0.44 16.11 -11.75
N ASP A 261 -0.69 16.49 -10.49
CA ASP A 261 -0.77 17.88 -10.02
C ASP A 261 -1.72 18.73 -10.91
N ASP A 262 -2.85 18.13 -11.28
CA ASP A 262 -3.77 18.69 -12.28
C ASP A 262 -5.22 18.41 -11.91
N LEU A 263 -5.74 19.18 -10.96
CA LEU A 263 -7.11 19.06 -10.51
C LEU A 263 -8.11 19.40 -11.62
N ASP A 264 -7.84 20.42 -12.42
CA ASP A 264 -8.75 20.87 -13.48
C ASP A 264 -8.93 19.78 -14.56
N GLY A 265 -7.83 19.14 -15.00
CA GLY A 265 -7.87 18.01 -15.93
C GLY A 265 -8.61 16.80 -15.35
N VAL A 266 -8.38 16.48 -14.07
CA VAL A 266 -9.12 15.41 -13.38
C VAL A 266 -10.62 15.71 -13.29
N LEU A 267 -11.01 16.95 -13.02
CA LEU A 267 -12.41 17.34 -12.98
C LEU A 267 -13.06 17.31 -14.38
N ALA A 268 -12.33 17.68 -15.44
CA ALA A 268 -12.78 17.53 -16.82
C ALA A 268 -12.96 16.05 -17.23
N ALA A 269 -12.06 15.18 -16.76
CA ALA A 269 -12.19 13.73 -16.91
C ALA A 269 -13.42 13.17 -16.19
N ALA A 270 -13.69 13.65 -14.96
CA ALA A 270 -14.86 13.26 -14.19
C ALA A 270 -16.17 13.69 -14.87
N ALA A 271 -16.21 14.89 -15.45
CA ALA A 271 -17.35 15.37 -16.23
C ALA A 271 -17.61 14.47 -17.46
N MET A 272 -16.57 14.14 -18.23
CA MET A 272 -16.68 13.21 -19.36
C MET A 272 -17.12 11.81 -18.94
N TRP A 273 -16.60 11.31 -17.81
CA TRP A 273 -16.99 10.01 -17.29
C TRP A 273 -18.47 9.98 -16.89
N ALA A 274 -18.96 11.06 -16.27
CA ALA A 274 -20.37 11.16 -15.91
C ALA A 274 -21.28 11.18 -17.13
N GLU A 275 -20.93 11.92 -18.20
CA GLU A 275 -21.65 11.89 -19.47
C GLU A 275 -21.73 10.47 -20.04
N LEU A 276 -20.61 9.74 -20.06
CA LEU A 276 -20.60 8.35 -20.54
C LEU A 276 -21.40 7.39 -19.66
N CYS A 277 -21.46 7.61 -18.35
CA CYS A 277 -22.25 6.80 -17.43
C CYS A 277 -23.75 7.07 -17.57
N ASP A 278 -24.14 8.33 -17.74
CA ASP A 278 -25.54 8.74 -17.87
C ASP A 278 -26.11 8.46 -19.29
N ASP A 279 -25.26 8.41 -20.33
CA ASP A 279 -25.65 8.00 -21.69
C ASP A 279 -25.95 6.49 -21.81
N VAL A 280 -25.47 5.68 -20.86
CA VAL A 280 -25.76 4.24 -20.78
C VAL A 280 -27.06 4.09 -19.98
N ASP A 281 -28.19 4.42 -20.60
CA ASP A 281 -29.55 4.15 -20.10
C ASP A 281 -29.73 2.64 -19.85
N ASP A 282 -29.36 2.14 -18.66
CA ASP A 282 -29.83 0.84 -18.17
C ASP A 282 -30.84 1.03 -17.03
N PRO A 283 -32.15 1.08 -17.33
CA PRO A 283 -33.20 1.21 -16.32
C PRO A 283 -33.30 -0.01 -15.37
N GLN A 284 -32.46 -1.04 -15.51
CA GLN A 284 -32.40 -2.21 -14.62
C GLN A 284 -31.22 -2.21 -13.64
N ALA A 285 -30.31 -1.23 -13.66
CA ALA A 285 -29.25 -1.09 -12.67
C ALA A 285 -29.80 -0.56 -11.33
N GLY A 286 -30.54 -1.42 -10.63
CA GLY A 286 -31.18 -1.11 -9.35
C GLY A 286 -30.21 -0.64 -8.28
N ALA A 287 -30.67 0.40 -7.57
CA ALA A 287 -30.36 1.01 -6.27
C ALA A 287 -29.47 0.31 -5.19
N GLU A 288 -28.74 -0.76 -5.46
CA GLU A 288 -27.97 -1.52 -4.45
C GLU A 288 -26.50 -1.81 -4.84
N GLY A 289 -26.00 -1.23 -5.94
CA GLY A 289 -24.61 -1.40 -6.40
C GLY A 289 -23.63 -0.31 -5.90
N VAL A 290 -22.34 -0.64 -5.83
CA VAL A 290 -21.26 0.36 -5.70
C VAL A 290 -21.27 1.25 -6.95
N PRO A 291 -21.15 2.59 -6.82
CA PRO A 291 -21.12 3.48 -7.98
C PRO A 291 -20.01 3.06 -8.95
N ILE A 292 -20.38 2.97 -10.23
CA ILE A 292 -19.47 2.56 -11.32
C ILE A 292 -18.71 3.78 -11.86
N GLY A 293 -19.15 5.00 -11.55
CA GLY A 293 -18.55 6.27 -11.96
C GLY A 293 -19.29 7.48 -11.35
N PRO A 294 -18.85 8.70 -11.67
CA PRO A 294 -19.54 9.92 -11.30
C PRO A 294 -20.88 10.06 -12.04
N THR A 295 -21.78 10.91 -11.55
CA THR A 295 -23.07 11.20 -12.21
C THR A 295 -23.36 12.70 -12.26
N LEU A 296 -24.07 13.14 -13.31
CA LEU A 296 -24.60 14.49 -13.46
C LEU A 296 -25.90 14.69 -12.67
N ALA A 297 -26.54 13.62 -12.20
CA ALA A 297 -27.73 13.72 -11.37
C ALA A 297 -27.43 14.57 -10.13
N PRO A 298 -28.29 15.54 -9.76
CA PRO A 298 -28.04 16.41 -8.63
C PRO A 298 -28.04 15.61 -7.33
N ALA A 299 -27.14 15.95 -6.41
CA ALA A 299 -27.10 15.27 -5.12
C ALA A 299 -28.39 15.53 -4.31
N PRO A 300 -28.83 14.58 -3.48
CA PRO A 300 -29.99 14.76 -2.61
C PRO A 300 -30.00 16.08 -1.81
N ALA A 301 -31.12 16.80 -1.82
CA ALA A 301 -31.24 18.16 -1.27
C ALA A 301 -30.97 18.33 0.25
N ARG A 302 -30.86 17.23 1.02
CA ARG A 302 -30.70 17.25 2.49
C ARG A 302 -29.28 16.97 2.95
N LEU A 303 -28.32 16.99 2.04
CA LEU A 303 -26.94 16.68 2.38
C LEU A 303 -26.24 17.87 3.04
N PRO A 304 -25.35 17.62 4.03
CA PRO A 304 -24.58 18.69 4.66
C PRO A 304 -23.65 19.35 3.64
N THR A 305 -23.52 20.67 3.73
CA THR A 305 -22.60 21.46 2.91
C THR A 305 -21.16 21.03 3.18
N VAL A 306 -20.38 20.75 2.13
CA VAL A 306 -18.95 20.43 2.25
C VAL A 306 -18.22 21.53 3.04
N PRO A 307 -17.30 21.18 3.98
CA PRO A 307 -16.53 22.18 4.74
C PRO A 307 -15.85 23.18 3.80
N ARG A 308 -15.83 24.46 4.19
CA ARG A 308 -15.25 25.52 3.35
C ARG A 308 -13.73 25.54 3.43
N ARG A 309 -13.11 26.03 2.36
CA ARG A 309 -11.68 26.36 2.22
C ARG A 309 -11.14 27.11 3.45
N PRO A 310 -10.07 26.63 4.12
CA PRO A 310 -9.58 27.22 5.36
C PRO A 310 -9.03 28.67 5.30
N GLN A 311 -9.02 29.40 4.17
CA GLN A 311 -8.29 30.69 4.08
C GLN A 311 -8.89 31.82 3.21
N ALA A 312 -10.13 31.75 2.72
CA ALA A 312 -10.74 32.94 2.11
C ALA A 312 -11.55 33.68 3.19
N GLY A 313 -11.14 34.90 3.53
CA GLY A 313 -11.90 35.79 4.41
C GLY A 313 -13.37 35.90 3.99
N GLU A 314 -14.23 36.26 4.94
CA GLU A 314 -15.68 36.40 4.80
C GLU A 314 -16.07 37.45 3.73
N GLU A 315 -15.88 37.15 2.45
CA GLU A 315 -16.59 37.82 1.36
C GLU A 315 -17.79 36.97 0.93
N PRO A 316 -18.90 37.59 0.50
CA PRO A 316 -20.06 36.88 -0.01
C PRO A 316 -19.61 36.01 -1.19
N GLY A 317 -19.71 34.69 -1.02
CA GLY A 317 -19.11 33.74 -1.94
C GLY A 317 -19.61 33.89 -3.37
N PRO A 318 -18.76 33.64 -4.38
CA PRO A 318 -19.22 33.48 -5.76
C PRO A 318 -20.28 32.39 -5.79
N GLY A 319 -21.22 32.47 -6.74
CA GLY A 319 -22.22 31.42 -6.98
C GLY A 319 -21.59 30.03 -7.16
N PRO A 320 -22.39 28.95 -7.27
CA PRO A 320 -21.86 27.61 -7.46
C PRO A 320 -20.82 27.62 -8.58
N ALA A 321 -19.61 27.13 -8.26
CA ALA A 321 -18.53 27.08 -9.23
C ALA A 321 -19.05 26.37 -10.49
N PRO A 322 -18.88 26.95 -11.69
CA PRO A 322 -19.34 26.32 -12.91
C PRO A 322 -18.71 24.93 -13.02
N LEU A 323 -19.53 23.94 -13.40
CA LEU A 323 -19.03 22.59 -13.62
C LEU A 323 -17.96 22.62 -14.73
N PRO A 324 -16.91 21.79 -14.60
CA PRO A 324 -15.88 21.70 -15.64
C PRO A 324 -16.47 21.19 -16.95
N GLY A 325 -15.87 21.61 -18.07
CA GLY A 325 -16.22 21.04 -19.37
C GLY A 325 -15.70 19.60 -19.49
N PRO A 326 -16.44 18.68 -20.14
CA PRO A 326 -16.02 17.29 -20.32
C PRO A 326 -14.84 17.19 -21.30
N ASP A 327 -13.83 16.36 -20.97
CA ASP A 327 -12.68 16.08 -21.84
C ASP A 327 -12.34 14.57 -21.91
N ALA A 328 -12.40 14.01 -23.13
CA ALA A 328 -12.10 12.59 -23.39
C ALA A 328 -10.61 12.25 -23.31
N GLY A 329 -9.72 13.20 -23.64
CA GLY A 329 -8.28 13.05 -23.50
C GLY A 329 -7.88 12.92 -22.04
N GLU A 330 -8.45 13.77 -21.17
CA GLU A 330 -8.21 13.69 -19.73
C GLU A 330 -8.80 12.40 -19.12
N LEU A 331 -9.96 11.92 -19.60
CA LEU A 331 -10.49 10.61 -19.16
C LEU A 331 -9.56 9.44 -19.52
N VAL A 332 -8.98 9.45 -20.72
CA VAL A 332 -7.97 8.44 -21.12
C VAL A 332 -6.72 8.55 -20.25
N ARG A 333 -6.27 9.78 -19.93
CA ARG A 333 -5.13 10.01 -19.04
C ARG A 333 -5.40 9.49 -17.64
N LEU A 334 -6.55 9.80 -17.05
CA LEU A 334 -7.01 9.29 -15.76
C LEU A 334 -6.92 7.77 -15.70
N SER A 335 -7.47 7.08 -16.71
CA SER A 335 -7.43 5.62 -16.80
C SER A 335 -5.99 5.10 -16.84
N ARG A 336 -5.12 5.69 -17.66
CA ARG A 336 -3.70 5.33 -17.75
C ARG A 336 -2.95 5.53 -16.44
N VAL A 337 -3.23 6.59 -15.69
CA VAL A 337 -2.64 6.81 -14.36
C VAL A 337 -3.09 5.68 -13.43
N LEU A 338 -4.40 5.42 -13.32
CA LEU A 338 -4.93 4.39 -12.42
C LEU A 338 -4.46 2.97 -12.77
N THR A 339 -4.25 2.65 -14.06
CA THR A 339 -3.74 1.32 -14.48
C THR A 339 -2.22 1.19 -14.40
N GLY A 340 -1.50 2.29 -14.18
CA GLY A 340 -0.03 2.28 -14.21
C GLY A 340 0.59 2.33 -15.60
N GLU A 341 -0.16 2.79 -16.60
CA GLU A 341 0.23 2.90 -18.01
C GLU A 341 0.57 4.33 -18.44
N TRP A 342 0.51 5.28 -17.51
CA TRP A 342 0.99 6.63 -17.76
C TRP A 342 2.54 6.63 -17.82
N ALA A 343 3.09 7.32 -18.81
CA ALA A 343 4.52 7.28 -19.10
C ALA A 343 5.32 8.40 -18.40
N ASP A 344 4.65 9.46 -17.94
CA ASP A 344 5.32 10.58 -17.28
C ASP A 344 5.60 10.28 -15.80
N ALA A 345 6.40 11.15 -15.17
CA ALA A 345 6.71 11.06 -13.75
C ALA A 345 5.51 11.53 -12.91
N PRO A 346 5.03 10.72 -11.94
CA PRO A 346 4.08 11.21 -10.95
C PRO A 346 4.66 12.36 -10.12
N HIS A 347 3.80 13.28 -9.69
CA HIS A 347 4.16 14.36 -8.78
C HIS A 347 4.38 13.84 -7.35
N TRP A 348 5.55 13.22 -7.14
CA TRP A 348 5.91 12.55 -5.89
C TRP A 348 5.77 13.41 -4.63
N PRO A 349 6.14 14.71 -4.60
CA PRO A 349 5.95 15.53 -3.40
C PRO A 349 4.49 15.60 -2.93
N LEU A 350 3.54 15.64 -3.87
CA LEU A 350 2.12 15.71 -3.56
C LEU A 350 1.57 14.34 -3.13
N LEU A 351 1.99 13.26 -3.80
CA LEU A 351 1.69 11.88 -3.37
C LEU A 351 2.29 11.56 -1.99
N ASP A 352 3.49 12.04 -1.69
CA ASP A 352 4.11 11.85 -0.37
C ASP A 352 3.36 12.62 0.72
N THR A 353 2.88 13.81 0.39
CA THR A 353 2.00 14.59 1.28
C THR A 353 0.67 13.88 1.50
N LEU A 354 0.01 13.40 0.44
CA LEU A 354 -1.21 12.61 0.55
C LEU A 354 -1.00 11.37 1.43
N TYR A 355 0.09 10.64 1.23
CA TYR A 355 0.45 9.49 2.04
C TYR A 355 0.54 9.83 3.53
N ARG A 356 1.13 10.98 3.89
CA ARG A 356 1.20 11.44 5.29
C ARG A 356 -0.16 11.84 5.85
N VAL A 357 -1.01 12.51 5.07
CA VAL A 357 -2.39 12.80 5.50
C VAL A 357 -3.15 11.50 5.76
N LEU A 358 -3.09 10.54 4.84
CA LEU A 358 -3.76 9.24 4.97
C LEU A 358 -3.25 8.44 6.16
N GLN A 359 -1.94 8.47 6.45
CA GLN A 359 -1.38 7.86 7.66
C GLN A 359 -2.01 8.44 8.93
N VAL A 360 -2.05 9.78 9.04
CA VAL A 360 -2.65 10.47 10.20
C VAL A 360 -4.13 10.14 10.34
N LEU A 361 -4.89 10.17 9.24
CA LEU A 361 -6.30 9.79 9.24
C LEU A 361 -6.48 8.33 9.70
N GLY A 362 -5.64 7.42 9.20
CA GLY A 362 -5.63 6.01 9.63
C GLY A 362 -5.44 5.89 11.14
N TRP A 363 -4.44 6.55 11.72
CA TRP A 363 -4.20 6.50 13.17
C TRP A 363 -5.36 7.09 13.99
N LEU A 364 -6.01 8.15 13.51
CA LEU A 364 -7.14 8.78 14.19
C LEU A 364 -8.40 7.90 14.20
N LEU A 365 -8.49 6.96 13.25
CA LEU A 365 -9.61 6.04 13.10
C LEU A 365 -9.37 4.68 13.77
N GLU A 366 -8.11 4.30 14.00
CA GLU A 366 -7.77 3.05 14.67
C GLU A 366 -8.40 3.01 16.08
N PRO A 367 -9.10 1.92 16.42
CA PRO A 367 -9.63 1.75 17.76
C PRO A 367 -8.48 1.76 18.78
N ALA A 368 -8.68 2.43 19.90
CA ALA A 368 -7.66 2.60 20.94
C ALA A 368 -7.30 1.27 21.61
N GLY A 369 -6.40 0.49 20.99
CA GLY A 369 -5.68 -0.67 21.52
C GLY A 369 -6.51 -1.82 22.13
N PRO A 370 -5.91 -3.02 22.29
CA PRO A 370 -6.46 -4.06 23.14
C PRO A 370 -6.29 -3.64 24.61
N GLY A 371 -7.21 -2.81 25.13
CA GLY A 371 -7.15 -2.27 26.48
C GLY A 371 -7.88 -0.93 26.69
N GLY A 372 -8.26 -0.22 25.61
CA GLY A 372 -9.28 0.84 25.70
C GLY A 372 -10.65 0.24 26.02
N PRO A 373 -11.60 1.02 26.58
CA PRO A 373 -12.86 0.50 27.10
C PRO A 373 -13.54 -0.41 26.07
N THR A 374 -13.43 -1.72 26.33
CA THR A 374 -14.19 -2.78 25.69
C THR A 374 -15.64 -2.35 25.66
N GLU A 375 -16.21 -2.33 24.46
CA GLU A 375 -17.65 -2.25 24.22
C GLU A 375 -18.39 -1.34 25.19
N HIS A 376 -18.50 -0.05 24.85
CA HIS A 376 -19.55 0.75 25.47
C HIS A 376 -20.88 -0.01 25.28
N PRO A 377 -21.52 -0.50 26.35
CA PRO A 377 -22.76 -1.25 26.24
C PRO A 377 -23.79 -0.25 25.72
N GLY A 378 -24.19 -0.39 24.45
CA GLY A 378 -25.06 0.56 23.75
C GLY A 378 -24.53 1.15 22.44
N ARG A 379 -23.33 0.76 21.97
CA ARG A 379 -22.88 1.11 20.61
C ARG A 379 -23.70 0.34 19.56
N ASP A 380 -24.36 1.07 18.66
CA ASP A 380 -25.15 0.47 17.58
C ASP A 380 -24.24 -0.38 16.66
N GLY A 381 -24.67 -1.58 16.30
CA GLY A 381 -23.93 -2.48 15.40
C GLY A 381 -23.70 -1.86 14.02
N ALA A 382 -24.60 -0.97 13.58
CA ALA A 382 -24.47 -0.21 12.35
C ALA A 382 -23.29 0.78 12.39
N ASP A 383 -23.05 1.41 13.54
CA ASP A 383 -21.98 2.39 13.72
C ASP A 383 -20.60 1.75 13.67
N ALA A 384 -20.46 0.62 14.38
CA ALA A 384 -19.22 -0.14 14.35
C ALA A 384 -18.91 -0.67 12.93
N ALA A 385 -19.94 -1.03 12.15
CA ALA A 385 -19.76 -1.42 10.76
C ALA A 385 -19.29 -0.24 9.89
N LEU A 386 -19.89 0.94 10.05
CA LEU A 386 -19.53 2.13 9.29
C LEU A 386 -18.14 2.66 9.66
N GLU A 387 -17.75 2.61 10.93
CA GLU A 387 -16.37 2.90 11.38
C GLU A 387 -15.34 2.02 10.64
N ARG A 388 -15.62 0.72 10.51
CA ARG A 388 -14.76 -0.21 9.76
C ARG A 388 -14.69 0.13 8.27
N VAL A 389 -15.79 0.57 7.66
CA VAL A 389 -15.84 1.01 6.26
C VAL A 389 -15.00 2.25 6.03
N VAL A 390 -15.09 3.25 6.92
CA VAL A 390 -14.30 4.50 6.82
C VAL A 390 -12.80 4.18 6.92
N LEU A 391 -12.39 3.40 7.92
CA LEU A 391 -10.99 2.98 8.06
C LEU A 391 -10.53 2.14 6.85
N ALA A 392 -11.37 1.23 6.35
CA ALA A 392 -11.05 0.45 5.17
C ALA A 392 -10.82 1.32 3.92
N GLY A 393 -11.60 2.39 3.73
CA GLY A 393 -11.40 3.37 2.65
C GLY A 393 -10.02 4.02 2.69
N VAL A 394 -9.61 4.51 3.87
CA VAL A 394 -8.26 5.08 4.08
C VAL A 394 -7.15 4.05 3.79
N LEU A 395 -7.31 2.81 4.26
CA LEU A 395 -6.34 1.74 4.04
C LEU A 395 -6.25 1.34 2.56
N VAL A 396 -7.37 1.30 1.84
CA VAL A 396 -7.36 1.05 0.39
C VAL A 396 -6.59 2.13 -0.35
N GLU A 397 -6.77 3.39 0.02
CA GLU A 397 -6.06 4.50 -0.61
C GLU A 397 -4.56 4.44 -0.35
N LEU A 398 -4.16 4.12 0.89
CA LEU A 398 -2.77 3.80 1.23
C LEU A 398 -2.22 2.62 0.41
N ALA A 399 -3.05 1.61 0.11
CA ALA A 399 -2.64 0.48 -0.73
C ALA A 399 -2.37 0.90 -2.18
N GLN A 400 -3.26 1.71 -2.77
CA GLN A 400 -3.10 2.21 -4.15
C GLN A 400 -1.86 3.09 -4.28
N LEU A 401 -1.64 3.98 -3.32
CA LEU A 401 -0.46 4.84 -3.31
C LEU A 401 0.84 4.03 -3.23
N ASN A 402 0.88 2.99 -2.39
CA ASN A 402 2.03 2.09 -2.36
C ASN A 402 2.18 1.26 -3.64
N ARG A 403 1.09 1.00 -4.38
CA ARG A 403 1.15 0.39 -5.72
C ARG A 403 1.84 1.34 -6.69
N PHE A 404 1.52 2.64 -6.62
CA PHE A 404 2.19 3.67 -7.44
C PHE A 404 3.69 3.72 -7.16
N ARG A 405 4.10 3.56 -5.89
CA ARG A 405 5.51 3.46 -5.49
C ARG A 405 6.16 2.10 -5.82
N ALA A 406 5.46 1.17 -6.46
CA ALA A 406 5.88 -0.22 -6.70
C ALA A 406 6.28 -0.99 -5.43
N ARG A 407 5.63 -0.69 -4.29
CA ARG A 407 5.86 -1.36 -3.00
C ARG A 407 4.79 -2.43 -2.76
N GLY A 408 4.90 -3.54 -3.50
CA GLY A 408 3.91 -4.62 -3.50
C GLY A 408 3.61 -5.20 -2.11
N SER A 409 4.61 -5.32 -1.23
CA SER A 409 4.42 -5.75 0.16
C SER A 409 3.53 -4.80 0.97
N HIS A 410 3.67 -3.49 0.74
CA HIS A 410 2.91 -2.44 1.40
C HIS A 410 1.49 -2.38 0.88
N THR A 411 1.32 -2.48 -0.44
CA THR A 411 0.00 -2.66 -1.06
C THR A 411 -0.72 -3.87 -0.47
N ALA A 412 -0.08 -5.04 -0.44
CA ALA A 412 -0.70 -6.26 0.07
C ALA A 412 -1.05 -6.17 1.56
N HIS A 413 -0.21 -5.55 2.39
CA HIS A 413 -0.52 -5.34 3.81
C HIS A 413 -1.80 -4.52 4.00
N PHE A 414 -1.91 -3.39 3.30
CA PHE A 414 -3.05 -2.49 3.46
C PHE A 414 -4.33 -3.09 2.90
N VAL A 415 -4.26 -3.77 1.75
CA VAL A 415 -5.39 -4.55 1.23
C VAL A 415 -5.84 -5.57 2.26
N ARG A 416 -4.92 -6.38 2.82
CA ARG A 416 -5.28 -7.39 3.83
C ARG A 416 -5.98 -6.77 5.03
N ARG A 417 -5.48 -5.64 5.54
CA ARG A 417 -6.13 -4.93 6.66
C ARG A 417 -7.52 -4.42 6.28
N ALA A 418 -7.67 -3.78 5.12
CA ALA A 418 -8.97 -3.32 4.65
C ALA A 418 -9.97 -4.48 4.51
N THR A 419 -9.54 -5.61 3.93
CA THR A 419 -10.40 -6.81 3.78
C THR A 419 -10.69 -7.53 5.09
N ALA A 420 -9.83 -7.39 6.11
CA ALA A 420 -10.10 -7.91 7.45
C ALA A 420 -11.18 -7.09 8.17
N LEU A 421 -11.22 -5.77 7.93
CA LEU A 421 -12.25 -4.89 8.46
C LEU A 421 -13.59 -5.04 7.71
N VAL A 422 -13.52 -5.15 6.39
CA VAL A 422 -14.67 -5.28 5.50
C VAL A 422 -14.39 -6.40 4.47
N PRO A 423 -14.79 -7.64 4.78
CA PRO A 423 -14.63 -8.76 3.85
C PRO A 423 -15.29 -8.46 2.51
N GLY A 424 -14.54 -8.68 1.41
CA GLY A 424 -15.04 -8.42 0.07
C GLY A 424 -15.11 -6.95 -0.34
N HIS A 425 -14.42 -6.04 0.37
CA HIS A 425 -14.39 -4.61 0.04
C HIS A 425 -14.06 -4.37 -1.46
N PRO A 426 -14.99 -3.82 -2.27
CA PRO A 426 -14.85 -3.77 -3.73
C PRO A 426 -13.61 -3.01 -4.21
N SER A 427 -13.30 -1.88 -3.60
CA SER A 427 -12.10 -1.09 -3.92
C SER A 427 -10.80 -1.84 -3.60
N ALA A 428 -10.75 -2.62 -2.51
CA ALA A 428 -9.60 -3.45 -2.17
C ALA A 428 -9.39 -4.57 -3.20
N LEU A 429 -10.48 -5.21 -3.64
CA LEU A 429 -10.44 -6.21 -4.73
C LEU A 429 -10.02 -5.59 -6.06
N ARG A 430 -10.38 -4.33 -6.33
CA ARG A 430 -9.91 -3.59 -7.50
C ARG A 430 -8.40 -3.32 -7.42
N VAL A 431 -7.86 -2.94 -6.26
CA VAL A 431 -6.40 -2.79 -6.06
C VAL A 431 -5.68 -4.10 -6.43
N LEU A 432 -6.17 -5.24 -5.93
CA LEU A 432 -5.60 -6.55 -6.23
C LEU A 432 -5.61 -6.85 -7.72
N ARG A 433 -6.76 -6.67 -8.40
CA ARG A 433 -6.85 -6.87 -9.85
C ARG A 433 -5.89 -5.99 -10.64
N LEU A 434 -5.72 -4.73 -10.23
CA LEU A 434 -4.76 -3.82 -10.87
C LEU A 434 -3.31 -4.26 -10.61
N ALA A 435 -3.01 -4.72 -9.39
CA ALA A 435 -1.69 -5.24 -9.04
C ALA A 435 -1.37 -6.55 -9.79
N ASP A 436 -2.35 -7.43 -10.00
CA ASP A 436 -2.17 -8.67 -10.75
C ASP A 436 -1.96 -8.39 -12.25
N ALA A 437 -2.76 -7.49 -12.83
CA ALA A 437 -2.65 -7.13 -14.24
C ALA A 437 -1.36 -6.34 -14.54
N ARG A 438 -0.95 -5.47 -13.61
CA ARG A 438 0.22 -4.58 -13.72
C ARG A 438 0.93 -4.48 -12.36
N PRO A 439 1.79 -5.45 -12.02
CA PRO A 439 2.48 -5.46 -10.72
C PRO A 439 3.46 -4.31 -10.54
N VAL A 440 4.02 -3.81 -11.65
CA VAL A 440 4.95 -2.67 -11.67
C VAL A 440 4.45 -1.63 -12.68
N PRO A 441 4.00 -0.44 -12.23
CA PRO A 441 3.65 0.68 -13.10
C PRO A 441 4.80 1.08 -14.03
N LEU A 442 4.49 1.67 -15.20
CA LEU A 442 5.51 2.05 -16.19
C LEU A 442 6.53 3.03 -15.62
N TRP A 443 6.09 4.05 -14.89
CA TRP A 443 6.98 5.04 -14.24
C TRP A 443 7.91 4.42 -13.19
N ALA A 444 7.57 3.26 -12.63
CA ALA A 444 8.45 2.60 -11.66
C ALA A 444 9.60 1.80 -12.30
N ARG A 445 9.60 1.65 -13.64
CA ARG A 445 10.62 0.92 -14.39
C ARG A 445 11.81 1.78 -14.80
N ASP A 446 11.69 3.10 -14.68
CA ASP A 446 12.74 4.05 -14.99
C ASP A 446 13.14 4.79 -13.71
N ARG A 447 14.44 4.83 -13.40
CA ARG A 447 14.99 5.51 -12.22
C ARG A 447 14.63 6.99 -12.18
N THR A 448 14.45 7.64 -13.33
CA THR A 448 14.16 9.08 -13.40
C THR A 448 12.72 9.43 -13.07
N THR A 449 11.79 8.49 -13.25
CA THR A 449 10.35 8.69 -13.00
C THR A 449 9.85 7.91 -11.78
N ALA A 450 10.62 6.91 -11.32
CA ALA A 450 10.32 6.13 -10.12
C ALA A 450 10.36 6.97 -8.84
N TRP A 451 9.61 6.52 -7.85
CA TRP A 451 9.65 7.07 -6.50
C TRP A 451 10.98 6.74 -5.81
N HIS A 452 11.50 7.71 -5.06
CA HIS A 452 12.69 7.56 -4.22
C HIS A 452 12.33 8.02 -2.81
N SER A 453 12.81 7.29 -1.81
CA SER A 453 12.58 7.54 -0.38
C SER A 453 13.32 8.77 0.15
#